data_AF-I2QUN5-F1
#
_entry.id   AF-I2QUN5-F1
#
_cell.length_a   1.000
_cell.length_b   1.000
_cell.length_c   1.000
_cell.angle_alpha   90.00
_cell.angle_beta   90.00
_cell.angle_gamma   90.00
#
_symmetry.space_group_name_H-M   'P 1'
#
loop_
_entity.id
_entity.type
_entity.pdbx_description
1 polymer ?
#
loop_
_entity_poly.entity_id
_entity_poly.type
_entity_poly.pdbx_seq_one_letter_code
_entity_poly.pdbx_strand_id
1 'polypeptide(L)'
;MSNIIELSARRVARAMPAQNVAEVEMTPRDKRRQLRWEQEPPQTETARNVRLRHQRRDAWYAAEARTRYWSARMKLHSAIESASLWGAFPQGALEEEHDHDKEGWMLLVRLFRSAVAKQLLTPAWRMADVAWKRKALAAKEHRYTELTDEQIETAIQQDEEFLTAHPRRRVREEPGA
;
A
#
# COMPACT_ATOMS: atom_id res chain seq x y z
N MET A 1 -38.72 -31.74 -16.42
CA MET A 1 -37.33 -32.19 -16.61
C MET A 1 -36.51 -31.03 -17.13
N SER A 2 -35.53 -30.64 -16.33
CA SER A 2 -34.34 -29.81 -16.64
C SER A 2 -34.52 -28.40 -17.19
N ASN A 3 -34.53 -27.43 -16.26
CA ASN A 3 -34.09 -26.06 -16.47
C ASN A 3 -32.58 -26.04 -16.69
N ILE A 4 -32.12 -25.73 -17.90
CA ILE A 4 -30.72 -25.38 -18.17
C ILE A 4 -30.63 -23.87 -18.01
N ILE A 5 -30.07 -23.43 -16.89
CA ILE A 5 -29.76 -22.02 -16.64
C ILE A 5 -28.58 -21.66 -17.55
N GLU A 6 -28.84 -20.82 -18.56
CA GLU A 6 -27.83 -20.07 -19.29
C GLU A 6 -27.00 -19.23 -18.32
N LEU A 7 -25.86 -19.76 -17.87
CA LEU A 7 -24.84 -19.02 -17.10
C LEU A 7 -23.76 -18.41 -18.01
N SER A 8 -24.05 -18.23 -19.30
CA SER A 8 -23.07 -17.84 -20.33
C SER A 8 -22.91 -16.31 -20.50
N ALA A 9 -23.65 -15.48 -19.77
CA ALA A 9 -23.81 -14.05 -20.08
C ALA A 9 -23.23 -13.06 -19.06
N ARG A 10 -22.21 -13.43 -18.26
CA ARG A 10 -21.51 -12.49 -17.36
C ARG A 10 -20.01 -12.72 -17.28
N ARG A 11 -19.30 -12.58 -18.40
CA ARG A 11 -17.90 -12.16 -18.37
C ARG A 11 -17.77 -10.91 -19.21
N VAL A 12 -18.12 -9.78 -18.61
CA VAL A 12 -17.47 -8.52 -19.02
C VAL A 12 -15.99 -8.80 -18.85
N ALA A 13 -15.26 -8.83 -19.97
CA ALA A 13 -13.81 -8.86 -19.96
C ALA A 13 -13.36 -7.74 -19.02
N ARG A 14 -12.95 -8.11 -17.81
CA ARG A 14 -12.33 -7.21 -16.87
C ARG A 14 -10.90 -7.07 -17.35
N ALA A 15 -10.76 -6.45 -18.52
CA ALA A 15 -9.48 -5.98 -19.02
C ALA A 15 -8.87 -5.21 -17.86
N MET A 16 -7.73 -5.70 -17.37
CA MET A 16 -6.92 -4.99 -16.41
C MET A 16 -6.78 -3.55 -16.94
N PRO A 17 -7.15 -2.52 -16.16
CA PRO A 17 -7.06 -1.16 -16.64
C PRO A 17 -5.62 -0.91 -17.03
N ALA A 18 -5.40 -0.78 -18.34
CA ALA A 18 -4.14 -0.40 -18.91
C ALA A 18 -3.72 0.91 -18.21
N GLN A 19 -2.59 0.85 -17.51
CA GLN A 19 -1.90 2.04 -17.01
C GLN A 19 -2.77 3.00 -16.17
N ASN A 20 -3.33 2.57 -15.04
CA ASN A 20 -3.89 3.51 -14.06
C ASN A 20 -3.31 3.12 -12.69
N VAL A 21 -2.48 3.93 -12.04
CA VAL A 21 -2.94 5.08 -11.24
C VAL A 21 -4.39 4.92 -10.79
N ALA A 22 -4.75 3.75 -10.25
CA ALA A 22 -5.81 3.72 -9.26
C ALA A 22 -5.24 4.49 -8.06
N GLU A 23 -5.38 5.82 -8.10
CA GLU A 23 -5.75 6.56 -6.89
C GLU A 23 -6.68 5.63 -6.14
N VAL A 24 -6.22 5.11 -4.99
CA VAL A 24 -7.04 4.18 -4.21
C VAL A 24 -8.34 4.93 -4.00
N GLU A 25 -9.42 4.46 -4.65
CA GLU A 25 -10.71 5.13 -4.55
C GLU A 25 -10.99 5.23 -3.07
N MET A 26 -10.99 6.46 -2.57
CA MET A 26 -11.15 6.69 -1.15
C MET A 26 -12.45 6.04 -0.71
N THR A 27 -12.41 5.32 0.41
CA THR A 27 -13.64 4.69 0.91
C THR A 27 -14.68 5.79 1.15
N PRO A 28 -15.99 5.51 1.05
CA PRO A 28 -17.02 6.51 1.32
C PRO A 28 -16.84 7.20 2.69
N ARG A 29 -16.25 6.48 3.66
CA ARG A 29 -15.89 7.00 4.98
C ARG A 29 -14.74 8.01 4.90
N ASP A 30 -13.72 7.73 4.12
CA ASP A 30 -12.56 8.61 3.95
C ASP A 30 -12.93 9.85 3.14
N LYS A 31 -13.76 9.69 2.10
CA LYS A 31 -14.33 10.83 1.34
C LYS A 31 -15.09 11.78 2.26
N ARG A 32 -15.99 11.26 3.13
CA ARG A 32 -16.72 12.08 4.12
C ARG A 32 -15.80 12.77 5.12
N ARG A 33 -14.74 12.09 5.58
CA ARG A 33 -13.75 12.66 6.50
C ARG A 33 -12.98 13.80 5.85
N GLN A 34 -12.55 13.62 4.60
CA GLN A 34 -11.84 14.66 3.84
C GLN A 34 -12.75 15.86 3.55
N LEU A 35 -14.00 15.60 3.15
CA LEU A 35 -14.99 16.66 2.91
C LEU A 35 -15.22 17.51 4.17
N ARG A 36 -15.36 16.85 5.34
CA ARG A 36 -15.48 17.55 6.63
C ARG A 36 -14.26 18.44 6.89
N TRP A 37 -13.05 17.91 6.64
CA TRP A 37 -11.82 18.66 6.84
C TRP A 37 -11.68 19.84 5.87
N GLU A 38 -12.19 19.74 4.65
CA GLU A 38 -12.21 20.85 3.68
C GLU A 38 -13.21 21.94 4.08
N GLN A 39 -14.34 21.56 4.67
CA GLN A 39 -15.38 22.51 5.11
C GLN A 39 -15.06 23.18 6.46
N GLU A 40 -14.38 22.48 7.37
CA GLU A 40 -14.05 22.97 8.70
C GLU A 40 -12.52 23.17 8.84
N PRO A 41 -11.99 24.38 8.55
CA PRO A 41 -10.58 24.66 8.79
C PRO A 41 -10.27 24.53 10.30
N PRO A 42 -9.10 23.96 10.67
CA PRO A 42 -8.77 23.74 12.06
C PRO A 42 -8.67 25.07 12.81
N GLN A 43 -9.52 25.25 13.82
CA GLN A 43 -9.56 26.48 14.62
C GLN A 43 -8.41 26.58 15.63
N THR A 44 -7.68 25.49 15.87
CA THR A 44 -6.54 25.44 16.80
C THR A 44 -5.36 24.71 16.17
N GLU A 45 -4.15 25.03 16.62
CA GLU A 45 -2.94 24.29 16.24
C GLU A 45 -3.04 22.80 16.59
N THR A 46 -3.71 22.47 17.69
CA THR A 46 -3.94 21.07 18.09
C THR A 46 -4.83 20.35 17.07
N ALA A 47 -5.91 20.98 16.62
CA ALA A 47 -6.78 20.41 15.59
C ALA A 47 -6.04 20.26 14.24
N ARG A 48 -5.17 21.22 13.90
CA ARG A 48 -4.31 21.16 12.71
C ARG A 48 -3.34 19.97 12.79
N ASN A 49 -2.69 19.78 13.93
CA ASN A 49 -1.73 18.69 14.16
C ASN A 49 -2.42 17.31 14.11
N VAL A 50 -3.61 17.20 14.69
CA VAL A 50 -4.43 15.98 14.63
C VAL A 50 -4.77 15.64 13.17
N ARG A 51 -5.22 16.64 12.39
CA ARG A 51 -5.52 16.46 10.96
C ARG A 51 -4.30 15.99 10.17
N LEU A 52 -3.16 16.67 10.31
CA LEU A 52 -1.91 16.30 9.63
C LEU A 52 -1.48 14.86 9.95
N ARG A 53 -1.59 14.45 11.22
CA ARG A 53 -1.27 13.08 11.63
C ARG A 53 -2.24 12.05 11.05
N HIS A 54 -3.53 12.36 10.96
CA HIS A 54 -4.50 11.47 10.32
C HIS A 54 -4.22 11.33 8.82
N GLN A 55 -3.92 12.43 8.13
CA GLN A 55 -3.57 12.39 6.71
C GLN A 55 -2.34 11.52 6.45
N ARG A 56 -1.25 11.68 7.22
CA ARG A 56 -0.06 10.81 7.11
C ARG A 56 -0.39 9.35 7.37
N ARG A 57 -1.21 9.06 8.40
CA ARG A 57 -1.62 7.69 8.71
C ARG A 57 -2.38 7.05 7.55
N ASP A 58 -3.35 7.75 7.00
CA ASP A 58 -4.22 7.21 5.95
C ASP A 58 -3.41 7.01 4.66
N ALA A 59 -2.52 7.94 4.31
CA ALA A 59 -1.58 7.79 3.20
C ALA A 59 -0.63 6.60 3.40
N TRP A 60 -0.05 6.46 4.60
CA TRP A 60 0.85 5.35 4.94
C TRP A 60 0.16 4.00 4.80
N TYR A 61 -1.05 3.85 5.36
CA TYR A 61 -1.80 2.60 5.27
C TYR A 61 -2.20 2.26 3.84
N ALA A 62 -2.55 3.25 3.02
CA ALA A 62 -2.84 3.01 1.61
C ALA A 62 -1.61 2.49 0.86
N ALA A 63 -0.43 3.07 1.11
CA ALA A 63 0.83 2.62 0.52
C ALA A 63 1.21 1.21 1.00
N GLU A 64 1.12 0.96 2.31
CA GLU A 64 1.39 -0.35 2.91
C GLU A 64 0.46 -1.44 2.37
N ALA A 65 -0.84 -1.15 2.25
CA ALA A 65 -1.82 -2.08 1.70
C ALA A 65 -1.47 -2.47 0.25
N ARG A 66 -1.03 -1.51 -0.58
CA ARG A 66 -0.59 -1.79 -1.95
C ARG A 66 0.64 -2.71 -1.98
N THR A 67 1.65 -2.43 -1.16
CA THR A 67 2.85 -3.28 -1.07
C THR A 67 2.49 -4.71 -0.63
N ARG A 68 1.65 -4.84 0.40
CA ARG A 68 1.18 -6.14 0.89
C ARG A 68 0.37 -6.90 -0.15
N TYR A 69 -0.50 -6.21 -0.88
CA TYR A 69 -1.29 -6.80 -1.96
C TYR A 69 -0.39 -7.41 -3.04
N TRP A 70 0.57 -6.65 -3.56
CA TRP A 70 1.48 -7.17 -4.61
C TRP A 70 2.39 -8.28 -4.09
N SER A 71 2.86 -8.20 -2.84
CA SER A 71 3.61 -9.29 -2.21
C SER A 71 2.78 -10.57 -2.11
N ALA A 72 1.52 -10.47 -1.68
CA ALA A 72 0.61 -11.63 -1.61
C ALA A 72 0.32 -12.20 -3.00
N ARG A 73 0.13 -11.32 -4.00
CA ARG A 73 -0.12 -11.72 -5.39
C ARG A 73 1.06 -12.50 -5.99
N MET A 74 2.29 -12.05 -5.73
CA MET A 74 3.49 -12.79 -6.12
C MET A 74 3.54 -14.18 -5.48
N LYS A 75 3.28 -14.28 -4.17
CA LYS A 75 3.25 -15.58 -3.48
C LYS A 75 2.20 -16.52 -4.06
N LEU A 76 1.01 -16.01 -4.38
CA LEU A 76 -0.05 -16.78 -5.03
C LEU A 76 0.39 -17.27 -6.41
N HIS A 77 1.01 -16.41 -7.24
CA HIS A 77 1.54 -16.82 -8.54
C HIS A 77 2.57 -17.96 -8.40
N SER A 78 3.54 -17.83 -7.50
CA SER A 78 4.53 -18.90 -7.26
C SER A 78 3.89 -20.20 -6.78
N ALA A 79 2.84 -20.12 -5.97
CA ALA A 79 2.11 -21.30 -5.50
C ALA A 79 1.35 -22.00 -6.63
N ILE A 80 0.67 -21.25 -7.50
CA ILE A 80 -0.04 -21.79 -8.67
C ILE A 80 0.97 -22.45 -9.62
N GLU A 81 2.06 -21.76 -9.98
CA GLU A 81 3.11 -22.31 -10.85
C GLU A 81 3.70 -23.61 -10.29
N SER A 82 3.97 -23.64 -8.99
CA SER A 82 4.46 -24.87 -8.31
C SER A 82 3.43 -25.99 -8.37
N ALA A 83 2.16 -25.71 -8.09
CA ALA A 83 1.10 -26.70 -8.10
C ALA A 83 0.86 -27.28 -9.50
N SER A 84 0.90 -26.44 -10.53
CA SER A 84 0.82 -26.85 -11.95
C SER A 84 2.02 -27.70 -12.36
N LEU A 85 3.24 -27.34 -11.95
CA LEU A 85 4.46 -28.10 -12.26
C LEU A 85 4.41 -29.55 -11.72
N TRP A 86 3.86 -29.73 -10.52
CA TRP A 86 3.76 -31.05 -9.89
C TRP A 86 2.47 -31.81 -10.24
N GLY A 87 1.61 -31.24 -11.09
CA GLY A 87 0.34 -31.86 -11.48
C GLY A 87 -0.62 -32.09 -10.31
N ALA A 88 -0.52 -31.26 -9.25
CA ALA A 88 -1.37 -31.38 -8.05
C ALA A 88 -2.84 -31.08 -8.36
N PHE A 89 -3.10 -30.35 -9.45
CA PHE A 89 -4.42 -30.02 -9.97
C PHE A 89 -4.48 -30.29 -11.47
N PRO A 90 -5.68 -30.52 -12.03
CA PRO A 90 -5.87 -30.57 -13.47
C PRO A 90 -5.36 -29.29 -14.12
N GLN A 91 -4.71 -29.42 -15.29
CA GLN A 91 -4.21 -28.28 -16.05
C GLN A 91 -5.34 -27.29 -16.35
N GLY A 92 -5.15 -26.00 -16.07
CA GLY A 92 -6.17 -24.97 -16.29
C GLY A 92 -7.08 -24.71 -15.09
N ALA A 93 -7.18 -25.63 -14.12
CA ALA A 93 -8.15 -25.50 -13.02
C ALA A 93 -7.86 -24.30 -12.11
N LEU A 94 -6.58 -24.08 -11.79
CA LEU A 94 -6.17 -22.96 -10.93
C LEU A 94 -6.13 -21.64 -11.71
N GLU A 95 -5.83 -21.67 -13.00
CA GLU A 95 -5.84 -20.47 -13.85
C GLU A 95 -7.26 -19.96 -14.15
N GLU A 96 -8.28 -20.83 -14.06
CA GLU A 96 -9.69 -20.43 -14.17
C GLU A 96 -10.26 -19.87 -12.86
N GLU A 97 -9.87 -20.43 -11.71
CA GLU A 97 -10.35 -20.01 -10.39
C GLU A 97 -9.62 -18.77 -9.87
N HIS A 98 -8.34 -18.65 -10.21
CA HIS A 98 -7.53 -17.51 -9.88
C HIS A 98 -7.13 -16.81 -11.16
N ASP A 99 -7.34 -15.50 -11.19
CA ASP A 99 -6.82 -14.62 -12.23
C ASP A 99 -5.31 -14.85 -12.36
N HIS A 100 -4.88 -15.79 -13.19
CA HIS A 100 -3.47 -16.15 -13.35
C HIS A 100 -3.05 -15.57 -14.69
N ASP A 101 -2.79 -14.27 -14.67
CA ASP A 101 -2.31 -13.57 -15.85
C ASP A 101 -0.97 -14.17 -16.29
N LYS A 102 -0.97 -14.70 -17.52
CA LYS A 102 0.26 -15.14 -18.19
C LYS A 102 1.24 -13.99 -18.46
N GLU A 103 0.82 -12.73 -18.26
CA GLU A 103 1.65 -11.52 -18.38
C GLU A 103 2.88 -11.50 -17.46
N GLY A 104 3.01 -12.50 -16.59
CA GLY A 104 4.31 -13.04 -16.24
C GLY A 104 4.85 -12.45 -14.95
N TRP A 105 5.53 -13.31 -14.21
CA TRP A 105 6.24 -13.02 -12.96
C TRP A 105 6.95 -11.65 -12.94
N MET A 106 7.58 -11.26 -14.04
CA MET A 106 8.30 -9.99 -14.17
C MET A 106 7.41 -8.74 -14.01
N LEU A 107 6.17 -8.77 -14.51
CA LEU A 107 5.22 -7.68 -14.31
C LEU A 107 4.85 -7.54 -12.83
N LEU A 108 4.58 -8.65 -12.15
CA LEU A 108 4.29 -8.66 -10.70
C LEU A 108 5.46 -8.11 -9.89
N VAL A 109 6.69 -8.54 -10.22
CA VAL A 109 7.92 -8.01 -9.60
C VAL A 109 8.04 -6.50 -9.81
N ARG A 110 7.77 -5.99 -11.03
CA ARG A 110 7.81 -4.55 -11.32
C ARG A 110 6.78 -3.77 -10.51
N LEU A 111 5.55 -4.27 -10.42
CA LEU A 111 4.47 -3.63 -9.66
C LEU A 111 4.75 -3.63 -8.16
N PHE A 112 5.28 -4.74 -7.63
CA PHE A 112 5.72 -4.84 -6.24
C PHE A 112 6.83 -3.83 -5.93
N ARG A 113 7.88 -3.78 -6.76
CA ARG A 113 8.99 -2.80 -6.61
C ARG A 113 8.49 -1.36 -6.65
N SER A 114 7.58 -1.04 -7.57
CA SER A 114 6.94 0.29 -7.64
C SER A 114 6.15 0.62 -6.36
N ALA A 115 5.44 -0.36 -5.80
CA ALA A 115 4.70 -0.17 -4.55
C ALA A 115 5.64 0.04 -3.35
N VAL A 116 6.72 -0.74 -3.23
CA VAL A 116 7.76 -0.56 -2.21
C VAL A 116 8.38 0.84 -2.30
N ALA A 117 8.76 1.28 -3.51
CA ALA A 117 9.31 2.61 -3.73
C ALA A 117 8.35 3.71 -3.26
N LYS A 118 7.07 3.60 -3.64
CA LYS A 118 6.04 4.55 -3.20
C LYS A 118 5.89 4.56 -1.68
N GLN A 119 5.91 3.41 -1.02
CA GLN A 119 5.81 3.32 0.44
C GLN A 119 7.04 3.92 1.14
N LEU A 120 8.26 3.71 0.62
CA LEU A 120 9.48 4.31 1.16
C LEU A 120 9.44 5.83 1.15
N LEU A 121 8.87 6.43 0.10
CA LEU A 121 8.69 7.88 0.02
C LEU A 121 7.43 8.40 0.74
N THR A 122 6.49 7.52 1.08
CA THR A 122 5.26 7.93 1.77
C THR A 122 5.62 8.38 3.19
N PRO A 123 5.14 9.55 3.65
CA PRO A 123 5.47 10.04 4.97
C PRO A 123 5.06 9.06 6.08
N ALA A 124 6.00 8.62 6.90
CA ALA A 124 5.73 7.75 8.04
C ALA A 124 4.90 8.50 9.10
N TRP A 125 4.02 7.77 9.78
CA TRP A 125 3.12 8.36 10.77
C TRP A 125 3.46 7.97 12.23
N ARG A 126 4.29 6.94 12.43
CA ARG A 126 4.88 6.55 13.74
C ARG A 126 6.36 6.20 13.61
N MET A 127 7.05 6.17 14.76
CA MET A 127 8.44 5.70 14.85
C MET A 127 8.63 4.25 14.37
N ALA A 128 7.64 3.37 14.56
CA ALA A 128 7.71 2.01 14.04
C ALA A 128 7.75 1.96 12.51
N ASP A 129 7.06 2.88 11.86
CA ASP A 129 7.00 3.00 10.41
C ASP A 129 8.33 3.59 9.85
N VAL A 130 8.97 4.50 10.60
CA VAL A 130 10.34 4.96 10.34
C VAL A 130 11.36 3.83 10.50
N ALA A 131 11.24 3.04 11.58
CA ALA A 131 12.09 1.87 11.81
C ALA A 131 11.97 0.84 10.67
N TRP A 132 10.77 0.68 10.11
CA TRP A 132 10.56 -0.12 8.91
C TRP A 132 11.35 0.44 7.71
N LYS A 133 11.30 1.75 7.44
CA LYS A 133 12.08 2.37 6.34
C LYS A 133 13.58 2.15 6.51
N ARG A 134 14.11 2.36 7.72
CA ARG A 134 15.53 2.11 8.05
C ARG A 134 15.92 0.66 7.80
N LYS A 135 15.05 -0.29 8.19
CA LYS A 135 15.28 -1.72 7.92
C LYS A 135 15.25 -2.03 6.43
N ALA A 136 14.31 -1.47 5.68
CA ALA A 136 14.20 -1.67 4.23
C ALA A 136 15.42 -1.10 3.48
N LEU A 137 15.90 0.08 3.89
CA LEU A 137 17.14 0.69 3.39
C LEU A 137 18.35 -0.20 3.66
N ALA A 138 18.51 -0.66 4.90
CA ALA A 138 19.61 -1.56 5.29
C ALA A 138 19.57 -2.91 4.54
N ALA A 139 18.37 -3.43 4.28
CA ALA A 139 18.16 -4.64 3.49
C ALA A 139 18.28 -4.42 1.97
N LYS A 140 18.51 -3.18 1.52
CA LYS A 140 18.60 -2.78 0.11
C LYS A 140 17.36 -3.20 -0.70
N GLU A 141 16.18 -3.13 -0.09
CA GLU A 141 14.91 -3.47 -0.78
C GLU A 141 14.61 -2.53 -1.96
N HIS A 142 15.25 -1.35 -1.98
CA HIS A 142 15.18 -0.37 -3.07
C HIS A 142 16.19 -0.60 -4.20
N ARG A 143 17.09 -1.60 -4.12
CA ARG A 143 18.14 -1.87 -5.12
C ARG A 143 17.65 -1.95 -6.56
N TYR A 144 16.42 -2.43 -6.74
CA TYR A 144 15.79 -2.60 -8.05
C TYR A 144 14.65 -1.61 -8.30
N THR A 145 14.64 -0.52 -7.54
CA THR A 145 13.75 0.63 -7.74
C THR A 145 14.55 1.78 -8.32
N GLU A 146 13.86 2.84 -8.73
CA GLU A 146 14.50 4.08 -9.21
C GLU A 146 14.94 5.00 -8.07
N LEU A 147 14.79 4.56 -6.81
CA LEU A 147 15.16 5.36 -5.64
C LEU A 147 16.63 5.23 -5.31
N THR A 148 17.23 6.35 -4.93
CA THR A 148 18.58 6.38 -4.37
C THR A 148 18.55 6.27 -2.84
N ASP A 149 19.67 5.87 -2.25
CA ASP A 149 19.84 5.81 -0.78
C ASP A 149 19.56 7.20 -0.17
N GLU A 150 20.07 8.27 -0.80
CA GLU A 150 19.92 9.64 -0.31
C GLU A 150 18.46 10.11 -0.30
N GLN A 151 17.65 9.70 -1.29
CA GLN A 151 16.22 10.02 -1.31
C GLN A 151 15.49 9.37 -0.14
N ILE A 152 15.84 8.13 0.18
CA ILE A 152 15.22 7.38 1.28
C ILE A 152 15.67 7.96 2.63
N GLU A 153 16.96 8.27 2.78
CA GLU A 153 17.52 8.90 3.98
C GLU A 153 16.88 10.27 4.23
N THR A 154 16.72 11.09 3.18
CA THR A 154 16.04 12.38 3.28
C THR A 154 14.58 12.20 3.73
N ALA A 155 13.86 11.22 3.17
CA ALA A 155 12.49 10.94 3.58
C ALA A 155 12.40 10.47 5.05
N ILE A 156 13.36 9.66 5.51
CA ILE A 156 13.47 9.21 6.91
C ILE A 156 13.72 10.42 7.84
N GLN A 157 14.65 11.30 7.48
CA GLN A 157 14.97 12.49 8.25
C GLN A 157 13.74 13.42 8.39
N GLN A 158 13.02 13.68 7.29
CA GLN A 158 11.79 14.47 7.30
C GLN A 158 10.69 13.85 8.16
N ASP A 159 10.60 12.52 8.21
CA ASP A 159 9.65 11.82 9.07
C ASP A 159 10.02 11.99 10.55
N GLU A 160 11.30 11.90 10.91
CA GLU A 160 11.79 12.06 12.28
C GLU A 160 11.58 13.49 12.78
N GLU A 161 11.92 14.49 11.96
CA GLU A 161 11.67 15.90 12.25
C GLU A 161 10.18 16.16 12.48
N PHE A 162 9.32 15.63 11.62
CA PHE A 162 7.87 15.79 11.78
C PHE A 162 7.37 15.15 13.07
N LEU A 163 7.81 13.92 13.38
CA LEU A 163 7.36 13.19 14.56
C LEU A 163 7.81 13.87 15.85
N THR A 164 9.00 14.48 15.84
CA THR A 164 9.55 15.28 16.93
C THR A 164 8.79 16.60 17.10
N ALA A 165 8.52 17.31 16.01
CA ALA A 165 7.80 18.59 16.04
C ALA A 165 6.31 18.46 16.42
N HIS A 166 5.71 17.27 16.22
CA HIS A 166 4.26 17.08 16.41
C HIS A 166 3.94 15.93 17.40
N PRO A 167 4.41 15.90 18.66
CA PRO A 167 4.27 14.74 19.53
C PRO A 167 2.79 14.33 19.78
N ARG A 168 2.50 13.02 19.88
CA ARG A 168 1.12 12.49 20.11
C ARG A 168 0.62 12.66 21.55
N ARG A 169 1.55 12.67 22.51
CA ARG A 169 1.29 12.92 23.93
C ARG A 169 2.17 14.09 24.32
N ARG A 170 1.59 15.14 24.93
CA ARG A 170 2.43 16.13 25.60
C ARG A 170 3.24 15.38 26.64
N VAL A 171 4.56 15.38 26.51
CA VAL A 171 5.42 15.05 27.64
C VAL A 171 5.05 16.07 28.70
N ARG A 172 4.56 15.62 29.85
CA ARG A 172 4.34 16.52 30.97
C ARG A 172 5.74 16.98 31.36
N GLU A 173 6.07 18.24 31.09
CA GLU A 173 7.26 18.84 31.68
C GLU A 173 7.09 18.72 33.20
N GLU A 174 8.01 18.00 33.84
CA GLU A 174 8.03 17.96 35.30
C GLU A 174 8.24 19.39 35.78
N PRO A 175 7.42 19.90 36.71
CA PRO A 175 7.65 21.21 37.29
C PRO A 175 9.03 21.17 37.95
N GLY A 176 9.92 22.04 37.48
CA GLY A 176 11.30 22.14 37.96
C GLY A 176 11.35 22.22 39.49
N ALA A 177 12.26 21.42 40.05
CA ALA A 177 12.64 21.44 41.47
C ALA A 177 13.35 22.74 41.85
#